data_AF-A0A2R6HTF4-F1
#
_entry.id   AF-A0A2R6HTF4-F1
#
_cell.length_a   1.000
_cell.length_b   1.000
_cell.length_c   1.000
_cell.angle_alpha   90.00
_cell.angle_beta   90.00
_cell.angle_gamma   90.00
#
_symmetry.space_group_name_H-M   'P 1'
#
loop_
_entity.id
_entity.type
_entity.pdbx_description
1 polymer ?
#
loop_
_entity_poly.entity_id
_entity_poly.type
_entity_poly.pdbx_seq_one_letter_code
_entity_poly.pdbx_strand_id
1 'polypeptide(L)'
;YKYYCAPHESLGMKGAVVVGSDYPTAGSGGEGGGVETLEPEEAGVPIQPHWVGIGAGLIMVISTVFTFYLLKYSESPHTKGGNN
;
A
#
# COMPACT_ATOMS: atom_id res chain seq x y z
N TYR A 1 -27.03 -7.38 16.93
CA TYR A 1 -27.79 -6.24 16.38
C TYR A 1 -27.52 -6.09 14.89
N LYS A 2 -28.55 -5.88 14.07
CA LYS A 2 -28.42 -5.69 12.61
C LYS A 2 -28.45 -4.20 12.28
N TYR A 3 -27.52 -3.74 11.47
CA TYR A 3 -27.38 -2.35 11.03
C TYR A 3 -27.32 -2.29 9.51
N TYR A 4 -27.72 -1.16 8.94
CA TYR A 4 -27.58 -0.88 7.51
C TYR A 4 -27.15 0.58 7.33
N CYS A 5 -26.44 0.86 6.25
CA CYS A 5 -26.07 2.21 5.88
C CYS A 5 -27.18 2.81 5.00
N ALA A 6 -27.90 3.81 5.52
CA ALA A 6 -29.03 4.45 4.84
C ALA A 6 -28.78 4.86 3.36
N PRO A 7 -27.65 5.49 3.00
CA PRO A 7 -27.42 5.87 1.59
C PRO A 7 -27.04 4.69 0.68
N HIS A 8 -26.75 3.50 1.23
CA HIS A 8 -26.24 2.33 0.50
C HIS A 8 -27.15 1.09 0.65
N GLU A 9 -28.40 1.28 1.07
CA GLU A 9 -29.33 0.17 1.27
C GLU A 9 -29.60 -0.61 -0.04
N SER A 10 -29.73 0.10 -1.16
CA SER A 10 -29.88 -0.49 -2.50
C SER A 10 -28.65 -1.25 -2.99
N LEU A 11 -27.48 -0.90 -2.46
CA LEU A 11 -26.20 -1.58 -2.72
C LEU A 11 -25.97 -2.76 -1.77
N GLY A 12 -26.90 -3.01 -0.84
CA GLY A 12 -26.88 -4.18 0.04
C GLY A 12 -25.91 -4.06 1.22
N MET A 13 -25.47 -2.86 1.60
CA MET A 13 -24.53 -2.65 2.69
C MET A 13 -25.19 -2.93 4.06
N LYS A 14 -24.88 -4.10 4.62
CA LYS A 14 -25.43 -4.61 5.89
C LYS A 14 -24.29 -4.88 6.87
N GLY A 15 -24.51 -4.55 8.14
CA GLY A 15 -23.61 -4.85 9.25
C GLY A 15 -24.32 -5.61 10.36
N ALA A 16 -23.59 -6.42 11.11
CA ALA A 16 -24.10 -7.07 12.31
C ALA A 16 -23.07 -7.01 13.43
N VAL A 17 -23.48 -6.54 14.59
CA VAL A 17 -22.66 -6.52 15.80
C VAL A 17 -23.14 -7.63 16.73
N VAL A 18 -22.23 -8.54 17.06
CA VAL A 18 -22.44 -9.60 18.05
C VAL A 18 -21.52 -9.29 19.23
N VAL A 19 -22.06 -9.27 20.44
CA VAL A 19 -21.30 -9.04 21.67
C VAL A 19 -21.46 -10.28 22.52
N GLY A 20 -20.39 -11.06 22.66
CA GLY A 20 -20.36 -12.33 23.40
C GLY A 20 -19.13 -13.15 23.02
N SER A 21 -18.78 -14.13 23.86
CA SER A 21 -17.68 -15.08 23.61
C SER A 21 -18.07 -16.23 22.69
N ASP A 22 -19.35 -16.35 22.36
CA ASP A 22 -19.92 -17.55 21.73
C ASP A 22 -19.78 -17.56 20.21
N TYR A 23 -19.16 -16.53 19.64
CA TYR A 23 -18.94 -16.39 18.21
C TYR A 23 -17.45 -16.15 17.92
N PRO A 24 -16.85 -16.88 16.96
CA PRO A 24 -15.48 -16.64 16.55
C PRO A 24 -15.38 -15.23 15.98
N THR A 25 -14.50 -14.42 16.58
CA THR A 25 -14.18 -13.09 16.05
C THR A 25 -13.34 -13.30 14.80
N ALA A 26 -13.94 -13.15 13.62
CA ALA A 26 -13.14 -12.90 12.43
C ALA A 26 -12.40 -11.59 12.68
N GLY A 27 -11.06 -11.63 12.65
CA GLY A 27 -10.21 -10.48 12.88
C GLY A 27 -10.75 -9.28 12.10
N SER A 28 -10.92 -8.17 12.81
CA SER A 28 -11.39 -6.91 12.25
C SER A 28 -10.43 -6.46 11.14
N GLY A 29 -10.69 -6.89 9.91
CA GLY A 29 -10.14 -6.30 8.69
C GLY A 29 -10.77 -4.93 8.50
N GLY A 30 -10.43 -4.00 9.38
CA GLY A 30 -10.71 -2.59 9.23
C GLY A 30 -9.54 -1.96 8.47
N GLU A 31 -9.86 -1.31 7.34
CA GLU A 31 -9.01 -0.37 6.62
C GLU A 31 -8.00 0.33 7.55
N GLY A 32 -6.74 -0.06 7.41
CA GLY A 32 -5.69 0.52 8.25
C GLY A 32 -4.36 -0.19 8.11
N GLY A 33 -3.83 -0.27 6.89
CA GLY A 33 -2.39 -0.50 6.64
C GLY A 33 -1.76 -1.66 7.42
N GLY A 34 -2.56 -2.66 7.79
CA GLY A 34 -2.08 -3.91 8.31
C GLY A 34 -1.55 -4.65 7.11
N VAL A 35 -0.23 -4.76 7.03
CA VAL A 35 0.36 -5.89 6.33
C VAL A 35 -0.24 -7.11 7.03
N GLU A 36 -1.33 -7.67 6.49
CA GLU A 36 -1.58 -9.08 6.70
C GLU A 36 -0.27 -9.73 6.28
N THR A 37 0.36 -10.41 7.21
CA THR A 37 1.46 -11.32 6.88
C THR A 37 0.84 -12.51 6.16
N LEU A 38 0.25 -12.25 4.98
CA LEU A 38 0.10 -13.24 3.94
C LEU A 38 1.51 -13.77 3.76
N GLU A 39 1.69 -15.07 3.98
CA GLU A 39 2.96 -15.69 3.66
C GLU A 39 3.28 -15.31 2.20
N PRO A 40 4.50 -14.80 1.92
CA PRO A 40 4.84 -14.28 0.59
C PRO A 40 4.63 -15.31 -0.54
N GLU A 41 4.51 -16.58 -0.17
CA GLU A 41 4.17 -17.70 -1.04
C GLU A 41 2.75 -17.59 -1.62
N GLU A 42 1.72 -17.27 -0.83
CA GLU A 42 0.36 -16.99 -1.30
C GLU A 42 0.27 -15.70 -2.15
N ALA A 43 1.15 -14.73 -1.92
CA ALA A 43 1.23 -13.49 -2.69
C ALA A 43 1.95 -13.68 -4.05
N GLY A 44 2.41 -14.89 -4.37
CA GLY A 44 3.05 -15.22 -5.63
C GLY A 44 4.48 -14.68 -5.80
N VAL A 45 5.11 -14.21 -4.71
CA VAL A 45 6.48 -13.67 -4.72
C VAL A 45 7.33 -14.48 -3.73
N PRO A 46 8.19 -15.39 -4.19
CA PRO A 46 8.99 -16.25 -3.34
C PRO A 46 10.17 -15.50 -2.70
N ILE A 47 9.89 -14.53 -1.82
CA ILE A 47 10.88 -13.81 -1.02
C ILE A 47 10.58 -13.99 0.46
N GLN A 48 11.61 -14.16 1.30
CA GLN A 48 11.39 -14.33 2.74
C GLN A 48 10.78 -13.03 3.32
N PRO A 49 9.83 -13.11 4.28
CA PRO A 49 9.08 -11.94 4.77
C PRO A 49 9.97 -10.78 5.24
N HIS A 50 11.13 -11.09 5.80
CA HIS A 50 12.06 -10.08 6.33
C HIS A 50 12.79 -9.27 5.24
N TRP A 51 12.85 -9.74 4.00
CA TRP A 51 13.48 -9.00 2.89
C TRP A 51 12.52 -8.06 2.15
N VAL A 52 11.20 -8.23 2.32
CA VAL A 52 10.17 -7.39 1.67
C VAL A 52 10.41 -5.91 1.96
N GLY A 53 10.58 -5.55 3.23
CA GLY A 53 10.81 -4.16 3.64
C GLY A 53 12.12 -3.58 3.09
N ILE A 54 13.17 -4.40 3.03
CA ILE A 54 14.49 -3.98 2.49
C ILE A 54 14.39 -3.74 0.99
N GLY A 55 13.71 -4.62 0.24
CA GLY A 55 13.49 -4.46 -1.20
C GLY A 55 12.71 -3.19 -1.53
N ALA A 56 11.60 -2.95 -0.81
CA ALA A 56 10.81 -1.73 -0.97
C ALA A 56 11.62 -0.47 -0.62
N GLY A 57 12.37 -0.49 0.49
CA GLY A 57 13.23 0.61 0.91
C GLY A 57 14.32 0.92 -0.12
N LEU A 58 14.98 -0.10 -0.67
CA LEU A 58 16.03 0.06 -1.68
C LEU A 58 15.48 0.71 -2.96
N ILE A 59 14.30 0.29 -3.45
CA ILE A 59 13.68 0.89 -4.65
C ILE A 59 13.35 2.37 -4.44
N MET A 60 12.80 2.73 -3.27
CA MET A 60 12.50 4.12 -2.94
C MET A 60 13.77 4.99 -2.88
N VAL A 61 14.85 4.47 -2.28
CA VAL A 61 16.14 5.18 -2.19
C VAL A 61 16.78 5.32 -3.57
N ILE A 62 16.84 4.26 -4.37
CA ILE A 62 17.42 4.29 -5.72
C ILE A 62 16.65 5.28 -6.61
N SER A 63 15.32 5.26 -6.56
CA SER A 63 14.48 6.21 -7.30
C SER A 63 14.82 7.65 -6.94
N THR A 64 14.91 7.95 -5.64
CA THR A 64 15.23 9.31 -5.16
C THR A 64 16.62 9.77 -5.61
N VAL A 65 17.63 8.90 -5.52
CA VAL A 65 18.99 9.20 -5.97
C VAL A 65 19.03 9.41 -7.48
N PHE A 66 18.36 8.56 -8.25
CA PHE A 66 18.30 8.67 -9.71
C PHE A 66 17.58 9.95 -10.15
N THR A 67 16.43 10.26 -9.56
CA THR A 67 15.71 11.52 -9.82
C THR A 67 16.56 12.73 -9.46
N PHE A 68 17.26 12.72 -8.32
CA PHE A 68 18.18 13.79 -7.97
C PHE A 68 19.30 13.91 -9.01
N TYR A 69 19.88 12.80 -9.46
CA TYR A 69 20.96 12.81 -10.43
C TYR A 69 20.50 13.34 -11.80
N LEU A 70 19.31 12.94 -12.24
CA LEU A 70 18.67 13.54 -13.41
C LEU A 70 18.46 15.04 -13.19
N LEU A 71 17.82 15.49 -12.12
CA LEU A 71 17.60 16.93 -11.90
C LEU A 71 18.91 17.72 -11.77
N LYS A 72 19.95 17.13 -11.17
CA LYS A 72 21.23 17.79 -10.92
C LYS A 72 22.15 17.83 -12.14
N TYR A 73 22.10 16.81 -12.99
CA TYR A 73 23.06 16.62 -14.08
C TYR A 73 22.43 16.37 -15.46
N SER A 74 21.09 16.43 -15.60
CA SER A 74 20.41 16.28 -16.91
C SER A 74 20.57 17.49 -17.83
N GLU A 75 20.99 18.65 -17.33
CA GLU A 75 21.37 19.75 -18.21
C GLU A 75 22.72 19.41 -18.86
N SER A 76 22.65 18.79 -20.03
CA SER A 76 23.85 18.48 -20.81
C SER A 76 24.61 19.77 -21.18
N PRO A 77 25.96 19.73 -21.28
CA PRO A 77 26.79 20.86 -21.72
C PRO A 77 26.48 21.41 -23.13
N HIS A 78 25.48 20.86 -23.82
CA HIS A 78 25.14 21.15 -25.21
C HIS A 78 23.73 21.74 -25.39
N THR A 79 23.10 22.22 -24.31
CA THR A 79 21.85 22.99 -24.41
C THR A 79 22.17 24.47 -24.64
N LYS A 80 22.43 24.81 -25.90
CA LYS A 80 22.53 26.20 -26.34
C LYS A 80 21.10 26.77 -26.45
N GLY A 81 20.55 27.23 -25.33
CA GLY A 81 19.27 27.93 -25.25
C GLY A 81 19.51 29.44 -25.19
N GLY A 82 19.43 30.10 -26.34
CA GLY A 82 19.52 31.56 -26.44
C GLY A 82 18.21 32.27 -26.12
N ASN A 83 18.30 33.26 -25.24
CA ASN A 83 17.70 34.61 -25.23
C ASN A 83 17.98 35.12 -23.80
N ASN A 84 18.59 36.26 -23.53
CA ASN A 84 18.71 37.57 -24.18
C ASN A 84 20.04 38.21 -23.76
#